data_AF-A0A7Z6SPV0-F1
#
_entry.id   AF-A0A7Z6SPV0-F1
#
_cell.length_a   1.000
_cell.length_b   1.000
_cell.length_c   1.000
_cell.angle_alpha   90.00
_cell.angle_beta   90.00
_cell.angle_gamma   90.00
#
_symmetry.space_group_name_H-M   'P 1'
#
loop_
_entity.id
_entity.type
_entity.pdbx_description
1 polymer ?
#
loop_
_entity_poly.entity_id
_entity_poly.type
_entity_poly.pdbx_seq_one_letter_code
_entity_poly.pdbx_strand_id
1 'polypeptide(L)'
;QSVLIESADFSTLKSLVRAPNAFKNLIRRSAKTTFIYPNSKAVRVIRGRHGDFLKRFKTLYSTSANLTQCAYDKEIASNLADVIVSDERGLFESGSSKIFRLYKNKKVRVR
;
A
#
# COMPACT_ATOMS: atom_id res chain seq x y z
N GLN A 1 -6.35 7.53 -13.19
CA GLN A 1 -6.80 6.86 -11.95
C GLN A 1 -5.61 6.76 -11.00
N SER A 2 -5.70 7.24 -9.76
CA SER A 2 -4.59 7.16 -8.78
C SER A 2 -4.70 5.85 -8.01
N VAL A 3 -3.92 4.85 -8.40
CA VAL A 3 -3.91 3.52 -7.76
C VAL A 3 -2.73 3.43 -6.80
N LEU A 4 -2.92 2.73 -5.68
CA LEU A 4 -1.84 2.46 -4.73
C LEU A 4 -0.82 1.51 -5.36
N ILE A 5 0.45 1.87 -5.26
CA ILE A 5 1.57 0.99 -5.57
C ILE A 5 2.10 0.39 -4.26
N GLU A 6 2.09 -0.93 -4.17
CA GLU A 6 2.81 -1.66 -3.13
C GLU A 6 4.23 -1.93 -3.59
N SER A 7 5.20 -1.66 -2.72
CA SER A 7 6.61 -1.85 -2.98
C SER A 7 7.21 -2.80 -1.95
N ALA A 8 8.01 -3.77 -2.41
CA ALA A 8 8.60 -4.78 -1.55
C ALA A 8 9.65 -4.20 -0.57
N ASP A 9 10.37 -3.15 -0.97
CA ASP A 9 11.45 -2.57 -0.17
C ASP A 9 11.73 -1.10 -0.50
N PHE A 10 12.64 -0.49 0.26
CA PHE A 10 13.04 0.90 0.05
C PHE A 10 13.92 1.11 -1.19
N SER A 11 14.54 0.06 -1.73
CA SER A 11 15.33 0.16 -2.96
C SER A 11 14.38 0.39 -4.15
N THR A 12 13.35 -0.44 -4.23
CA THR A 12 12.26 -0.37 -5.19
C THR A 12 11.45 0.92 -5.03
N LEU A 13 11.24 1.39 -3.80
CA LEU A 13 10.63 2.71 -3.59
C LEU A 13 11.42 3.83 -4.28
N LYS A 14 12.76 3.84 -4.16
CA LYS A 14 13.61 4.90 -4.72
C LYS A 14 13.57 4.95 -6.25
N SER A 15 13.34 3.83 -6.93
CA SER A 15 13.14 3.81 -8.39
C SER A 15 11.78 4.38 -8.80
N LEU A 16 10.79 4.40 -7.92
CA LEU A 16 9.45 4.91 -8.21
C LEU A 16 9.31 6.41 -7.93
N VAL A 17 9.94 6.90 -6.85
CA VAL A 17 9.71 8.23 -6.29
C VAL A 17 10.97 8.83 -5.66
N ARG A 18 11.07 10.18 -5.68
CA ARG A 18 12.04 10.92 -4.88
C ARG A 18 11.44 11.26 -3.50
N ALA A 19 11.86 10.54 -2.47
CA ALA A 19 11.43 10.79 -1.10
C ALA A 19 12.00 12.12 -0.55
N PRO A 20 11.16 13.02 -0.01
CA PRO A 20 11.64 14.24 0.64
C PRO A 20 12.51 13.94 1.86
N ASN A 21 13.66 14.62 1.98
CA ASN A 21 14.61 14.40 3.07
C ASN A 21 13.98 14.59 4.46
N ALA A 22 13.12 15.60 4.61
CA ALA A 22 12.41 15.92 5.85
C ALA A 22 11.59 14.75 6.40
N PHE A 23 11.16 13.80 5.54
CA PHE A 23 10.26 12.71 5.92
C PHE A 23 10.87 11.32 5.78
N LYS A 24 12.17 11.19 5.48
CA LYS A 24 12.83 9.87 5.30
C LYS A 24 12.67 8.95 6.51
N ASN A 25 12.84 9.50 7.72
CA ASN A 25 12.67 8.72 8.95
C ASN A 25 11.21 8.30 9.19
N LEU A 26 10.25 9.18 8.87
CA LEU A 26 8.82 8.85 8.94
C LEU A 26 8.50 7.71 7.97
N ILE A 27 8.86 7.86 6.70
CA ILE A 27 8.65 6.85 5.65
C ILE A 27 9.25 5.51 6.07
N ARG A 28 10.46 5.52 6.64
CA ARG A 28 11.15 4.30 7.07
C ARG A 28 10.51 3.64 8.29
N ARG A 29 9.91 4.40 9.21
CA ARG A 29 9.38 3.84 10.48
C ARG A 29 7.89 3.50 10.42
N SER A 30 7.15 4.10 9.50
CA SER A 30 5.71 3.85 9.36
C SER A 30 5.41 2.42 8.90
N ALA A 31 4.45 1.78 9.56
CA ALA A 31 3.80 0.55 9.11
C ALA A 31 2.38 0.87 8.59
N LYS A 32 1.86 0.05 7.66
CA LYS A 32 0.50 0.19 7.10
C LYS A 32 0.12 1.63 6.69
N THR A 33 1.08 2.38 6.15
CA THR A 33 0.91 3.80 5.78
C THR A 33 1.28 3.99 4.33
N THR A 34 0.39 4.64 3.58
CA THR A 34 0.64 5.03 2.19
C THR A 34 1.08 6.49 2.15
N PHE A 35 2.12 6.77 1.36
CA PHE A 35 2.56 8.13 1.09
C PHE A 35 2.29 8.51 -0.35
N ILE A 36 1.61 9.63 -0.57
CA ILE A 36 1.49 10.26 -1.88
C ILE A 36 2.68 11.21 -2.01
N TYR A 37 3.59 10.91 -2.93
CA TYR A 37 4.84 11.64 -3.13
C TYR A 37 4.65 12.87 -4.01
N PRO A 38 5.65 13.77 -4.11
CA PRO A 38 5.57 14.97 -4.94
C PRO A 38 5.28 14.70 -6.44
N ASN A 39 5.63 13.50 -6.94
CA ASN A 39 5.29 13.07 -8.30
C ASN A 39 3.90 12.42 -8.41
N SER A 40 3.01 12.67 -7.44
CA SER A 40 1.64 12.16 -7.35
C SER A 40 1.47 10.65 -7.21
N LYS A 41 2.56 9.86 -7.21
CA LYS A 41 2.48 8.41 -6.97
C LYS A 41 2.18 8.13 -5.50
N ALA A 42 1.18 7.28 -5.26
CA ALA A 42 0.87 6.75 -3.95
C ALA A 42 1.64 5.43 -3.76
N VAL A 43 2.60 5.38 -2.84
CA VAL A 43 3.41 4.18 -2.61
C VAL A 43 3.38 3.78 -1.14
N ARG A 44 3.24 2.48 -0.89
CA ARG A 44 3.41 1.85 0.43
C ARG A 44 4.52 0.80 0.35
N VAL A 45 5.46 0.87 1.29
CA VAL A 45 6.43 -0.23 1.47
C VAL A 45 5.81 -1.28 2.39
N ILE A 46 5.66 -2.51 1.88
CA ILE A 46 5.04 -3.62 2.60
C ILE A 46 6.08 -4.36 3.44
N ARG A 47 5.65 -4.90 4.59
CA ARG A 47 6.48 -5.68 5.51
C ARG A 47 5.74 -6.93 5.98
N GLY A 48 6.49 -7.87 6.54
CA GLY A 48 5.97 -9.17 6.99
C GLY A 48 5.66 -10.09 5.83
N ARG A 49 4.83 -11.11 6.06
CA ARG A 49 4.53 -12.19 5.09
C ARG A 49 4.03 -11.69 3.73
N HIS A 50 3.15 -10.69 3.71
CA HIS A 50 2.69 -10.06 2.45
C HIS A 50 3.86 -9.41 1.69
N GLY A 51 4.81 -8.83 2.43
CA GLY A 51 6.04 -8.28 1.85
C GLY A 51 6.93 -9.38 1.26
N ASP A 52 7.02 -10.54 1.92
CA ASP A 52 7.77 -11.69 1.41
C ASP A 52 7.17 -12.24 0.11
N PHE A 53 5.84 -12.31 0.02
CA PHE A 53 5.14 -12.61 -1.24
C PHE A 53 5.46 -11.56 -2.32
N LEU A 54 5.39 -10.27 -1.97
CA LEU A 54 5.61 -9.16 -2.90
C LEU A 54 7.05 -9.09 -3.44
N LYS A 55 8.05 -9.61 -2.70
CA LYS A 55 9.47 -9.62 -3.15
C LYS A 55 9.66 -10.25 -4.52
N ARG A 56 8.86 -11.28 -4.86
CA ARG A 56 8.92 -11.93 -6.18
C ARG A 56 8.54 -10.97 -7.34
N PHE A 57 7.66 -10.02 -7.07
CA PHE A 57 7.12 -9.07 -8.06
C PHE A 57 7.78 -7.70 -8.01
N LYS A 58 8.45 -7.35 -6.90
CA LYS A 58 8.97 -6.03 -6.53
C LYS A 58 7.89 -4.98 -6.29
N THR A 59 6.94 -4.84 -7.22
CA THR A 59 5.81 -3.92 -7.13
C THR A 59 4.53 -4.53 -7.66
N LEU A 60 3.41 -4.20 -7.02
CA LEU A 60 2.07 -4.50 -7.52
C LEU A 60 1.17 -3.27 -7.34
N TYR A 61 0.17 -3.13 -8.20
CA TYR A 61 -0.95 -2.24 -7.92
C TYR A 61 -1.90 -2.91 -6.94
N SER A 62 -2.49 -2.12 -6.04
CA SER A 62 -3.39 -2.63 -5.03
C SER A 62 -4.61 -1.73 -4.85
N THR A 63 -5.75 -2.37 -4.65
CA THR A 63 -7.00 -1.77 -4.20
C THR A 63 -7.55 -2.64 -3.06
N SER A 64 -8.53 -2.12 -2.32
CA SER A 64 -9.26 -2.94 -1.37
C SER A 64 -10.10 -3.99 -2.11
N ALA A 65 -10.21 -5.20 -1.54
CA ALA A 65 -10.89 -6.34 -2.15
C ALA A 65 -12.39 -6.33 -1.86
N ASN A 66 -13.04 -5.19 -2.10
CA ASN A 66 -14.45 -4.95 -1.84
C ASN A 66 -15.05 -4.14 -2.99
N LEU A 67 -16.36 -4.24 -3.16
CA LEU A 67 -17.07 -3.32 -4.05
C LEU A 67 -16.89 -1.87 -3.56
N THR A 68 -16.93 -0.92 -4.48
CA THR A 68 -16.79 0.50 -4.18
C THR A 68 -17.82 0.90 -3.11
N GLN A 69 -17.36 1.49 -2.00
CA GLN A 69 -18.18 1.95 -0.87
C GLN A 69 -18.89 0.86 -0.06
N CYS A 70 -18.62 -0.43 -0.30
CA CYS A 70 -19.17 -1.53 0.48
C CYS A 70 -18.16 -2.07 1.50
N ALA A 71 -18.64 -2.79 2.51
CA ALA A 71 -17.77 -3.60 3.37
C ALA A 71 -17.15 -4.76 2.57
N TYR A 72 -16.07 -5.34 3.10
CA TYR A 72 -15.53 -6.59 2.55
C TYR A 72 -16.55 -7.72 2.65
N ASP A 73 -16.79 -8.40 1.53
CA ASP A 73 -17.60 -9.60 1.43
C ASP A 73 -16.73 -10.72 0.84
N LYS A 74 -16.57 -11.81 1.59
CA LYS A 74 -15.69 -12.92 1.21
C LYS A 74 -16.19 -13.65 -0.03
N GLU A 75 -17.49 -13.85 -0.16
CA GLU A 75 -18.06 -14.58 -1.30
C GLU A 75 -17.92 -13.76 -2.58
N ILE A 76 -18.26 -12.47 -2.53
CA ILE A 76 -18.09 -11.56 -3.67
C ILE A 76 -16.61 -11.47 -4.06
N ALA A 77 -15.71 -11.25 -3.09
CA ALA A 77 -14.28 -11.16 -3.37
C ALA A 77 -13.72 -12.45 -3.96
N SER A 78 -14.17 -13.61 -3.47
CA SER A 78 -13.73 -14.91 -3.97
C SER A 78 -14.23 -15.18 -5.39
N ASN A 79 -15.48 -14.82 -5.68
CA ASN A 79 -16.08 -15.02 -7.01
C ASN A 79 -15.46 -14.12 -8.08
N LEU A 80 -14.97 -12.93 -7.71
CA LEU A 80 -14.32 -11.99 -8.62
C LEU A 80 -12.82 -12.27 -8.83
N ALA A 81 -12.22 -13.16 -8.04
CA ALA A 81 -10.78 -13.40 -8.07
C ALA A 81 -10.44 -14.64 -8.89
N ASP A 82 -9.49 -14.50 -9.82
CA ASP A 82 -8.92 -15.65 -10.53
C ASP A 82 -8.08 -16.54 -9.60
N VAL A 83 -7.39 -15.90 -8.65
CA VAL A 83 -6.49 -16.56 -7.69
C VAL A 83 -6.66 -15.94 -6.31
N ILE A 84 -6.87 -16.81 -5.32
CA ILE A 84 -6.95 -16.42 -3.91
C ILE A 84 -5.71 -16.95 -3.20
N VAL A 85 -4.97 -16.03 -2.56
CA VAL A 85 -3.81 -16.37 -1.73
C VAL A 85 -4.15 -15.98 -0.29
N SER A 86 -4.22 -16.96 0.61
CA SER A 86 -4.46 -16.78 2.03
C SER A 86 -3.51 -17.62 2.88
N ASP A 87 -3.23 -17.17 4.11
CA ASP A 87 -2.52 -17.97 5.11
C ASP A 87 -3.47 -18.48 6.20
N GLU A 88 -2.93 -19.10 7.25
CA GLU A 88 -3.70 -19.72 8.33
C GLU A 88 -4.67 -18.77 9.06
N ARG A 89 -4.51 -17.44 8.89
CA ARG A 89 -5.37 -16.42 9.50
C ARG A 89 -6.64 -16.13 8.69
N GLY A 90 -6.71 -16.61 7.45
CA GLY A 90 -7.79 -16.31 6.52
C GLY A 90 -7.82 -14.85 6.05
N LEU A 91 -8.87 -14.52 5.28
CA LEU A 91 -9.11 -13.18 4.75
C LEU A 91 -10.26 -12.51 5.53
N PHE A 92 -10.02 -11.29 6.00
CA PHE A 92 -10.97 -10.54 6.81
C PHE A 92 -10.83 -9.03 6.57
N GLU A 93 -11.89 -8.28 6.89
CA GLU A 93 -11.86 -6.83 6.84
C GLU A 93 -10.94 -6.26 7.91
N SER A 94 -10.00 -5.40 7.52
CA SER A 94 -9.12 -4.73 8.47
C SER A 94 -9.19 -3.22 8.30
N GLY A 95 -8.85 -2.50 9.38
CA GLY A 95 -8.84 -1.05 9.38
C GLY A 95 -8.00 -0.49 8.23
N SER A 96 -8.55 0.52 7.55
CA SER A 96 -7.89 1.13 6.41
C SER A 96 -6.55 1.77 6.79
N SER A 97 -5.61 1.78 5.84
CA SER A 97 -4.31 2.42 6.03
C SER A 97 -4.42 3.94 6.18
N LYS A 98 -3.51 4.51 6.96
CA LYS A 98 -3.27 5.96 6.96
C LYS A 98 -2.70 6.39 5.61
N ILE A 99 -3.15 7.53 5.10
CA ILE A 99 -2.63 8.12 3.86
C ILE A 99 -2.15 9.54 4.16
N PHE A 100 -0.88 9.80 3.84
CA PHE A 100 -0.30 11.14 3.92
C PHE A 100 0.18 11.60 2.56
N ARG A 101 -0.12 12.84 2.21
CA ARG A 101 0.50 13.54 1.08
C ARG A 101 1.76 14.25 1.54
N LEU A 102 2.87 14.01 0.86
CA LEU A 102 4.17 14.58 1.14
C LEU A 102 4.51 15.65 0.11
N TYR A 103 4.82 16.84 0.61
CA TYR A 103 5.50 17.91 -0.12
C TYR A 103 6.97 17.94 0.30
N LYS A 104 7.73 18.94 -0.17
CA LYS A 104 9.16 19.10 0.18
C LYS A 104 9.39 19.14 1.70
N ASN A 105 8.65 20.01 2.40
CA ASN A 105 8.79 20.24 3.85
C ASN A 105 7.46 20.17 4.62
N LYS A 106 6.36 19.84 3.94
CA LYS A 106 5.01 19.75 4.53
C LYS A 106 4.44 18.36 4.31
N LYS A 107 3.73 17.83 5.31
CA LYS A 107 2.89 16.64 5.17
C LYS A 107 1.44 17.00 5.47
N VAL A 108 0.51 16.40 4.75
CA VAL A 108 -0.94 16.56 4.96
C VAL A 108 -1.54 15.18 5.12
N ARG A 109 -2.33 14.97 6.17
CA ARG A 109 -3.11 13.73 6.34
C ARG A 109 -4.31 13.79 5.40
N VAL A 110 -4.50 12.72 4.64
CA VAL A 110 -5.65 12.55 3.74
C VAL A 110 -6.72 11.70 4.45
N ARG A 111 -6.28 10.64 5.13
CA ARG A 111 -7.08 9.84 6.07
C ARG A 111 -6.18 9.13 7.07
#